data_AF-A0ABD5RGC6-F1
#
_entry.id   AF-A0ABD5RGC6-F1
#
_cell.length_a   1.000
_cell.length_b   1.000
_cell.length_c   1.000
_cell.angle_alpha   90.00
_cell.angle_beta   90.00
_cell.angle_gamma   90.00
#
_symmetry.space_group_name_H-M   'P 1'
#
loop_
_entity.id
_entity.type
_entity.pdbx_description
1 polymer ?
#
loop_
_entity_poly.entity_id
_entity_poly.type
_entity_poly.pdbx_seq_one_letter_code
_entity_poly.pdbx_strand_id
1 'polypeptide(L)'
;MQRRQLLALAGLTGLGGCLGYDVVDSEAVTDRKVRIAELEAKLDRRDELLAERDARIEELEAGVARRRDRQRAPRINAVGIVDRWDRIGDVVERRIDAVPPGEPARIAVNFTYRRDRPTDTPGSTPAVGVVARLLTLEGFRIERVGRRIDLSTDSAGSLHETVVTVDVNRFPTGTYIAVVELTDLVSGRSASNESILLPVG
;
A
#
# COMPACT_ATOMS: atom_id res chain seq x y z
N MET A 1 48.50 50.77 42.55
CA MET A 1 49.41 50.01 43.42
C MET A 1 49.89 48.74 42.68
N GLN A 2 51.11 48.84 42.16
CA GLN A 2 52.15 47.80 42.07
C GLN A 2 51.86 46.39 41.51
N ARG A 3 51.82 46.31 40.16
CA ARG A 3 52.61 45.36 39.36
C ARG A 3 54.10 45.50 39.73
N ARG A 4 54.70 44.63 40.57
CA ARG A 4 56.17 44.39 40.64
C ARG A 4 56.67 43.36 41.67
N GLN A 5 55.82 42.66 42.43
CA GLN A 5 56.29 41.75 43.50
C GLN A 5 56.06 40.25 43.28
N LEU A 6 55.63 39.79 42.10
CA LEU A 6 55.48 38.35 41.79
C LEU A 6 56.55 37.80 40.83
N LEU A 7 57.77 38.37 40.86
CA LEU A 7 58.92 37.91 40.06
C LEU A 7 60.16 37.66 40.93
N ALA A 8 59.96 37.16 42.16
CA ALA A 8 61.06 36.86 43.09
C ALA A 8 60.94 35.47 43.74
N LEU A 9 60.33 34.50 43.04
CA LEU A 9 60.30 33.11 43.51
C LEU A 9 60.39 32.11 42.34
N ALA A 10 61.26 32.37 41.37
CA ALA A 10 61.55 31.46 40.25
C ALA A 10 63.06 31.15 40.15
N GLY A 11 63.75 31.15 41.28
CA GLY A 11 65.16 30.78 41.38
C GLY A 11 65.33 29.71 42.45
N LEU A 12 65.68 28.50 42.00
CA LEU A 12 66.16 27.38 42.81
C LEU A 12 65.21 26.80 43.86
N THR A 13 64.60 25.66 43.52
CA THR A 13 64.86 24.40 44.23
C THR A 13 64.23 23.24 43.46
N GLY A 14 65.07 22.31 43.02
CA GLY A 14 64.62 20.96 42.69
C GLY A 14 64.42 20.18 43.98
N LEU A 15 63.19 19.71 44.20
CA LEU A 15 62.75 18.64 45.10
C LEU A 15 61.39 18.23 44.49
N GLY A 16 61.18 17.04 43.92
CA GLY A 16 61.38 15.76 44.59
C GLY A 16 60.14 15.39 45.40
N GLY A 17 59.06 15.01 44.72
CA GLY A 17 57.97 14.21 45.29
C GLY A 17 56.65 14.93 45.59
N CYS A 18 55.55 14.23 45.28
CA CYS A 18 54.16 14.45 45.73
C CYS A 18 53.26 15.33 44.84
N LEU A 19 53.11 14.97 43.56
CA LEU A 19 51.85 15.08 42.80
C LEU A 19 52.05 14.18 41.57
N GLY A 20 51.46 12.98 41.59
CA GLY A 20 51.61 11.94 40.56
C GLY A 20 50.96 12.32 39.23
N TYR A 21 51.46 13.38 38.61
CA TYR A 21 51.22 13.68 37.21
C TYR A 21 52.47 13.24 36.46
N ASP A 22 52.43 12.03 35.90
CA ASP A 22 53.33 11.68 34.81
C ASP A 22 53.14 12.73 33.72
N VAL A 23 54.19 13.50 33.44
CA VAL A 23 54.22 14.44 32.32
C VAL A 23 54.19 13.58 31.07
N VAL A 24 52.98 13.31 30.56
CA VAL A 24 52.77 12.55 29.33
C VAL A 24 53.46 13.30 28.20
N ASP A 25 54.29 12.57 27.45
CA ASP A 25 55.03 13.12 26.32
C ASP A 25 54.08 13.81 25.33
N SER A 26 54.44 15.02 24.90
CA SER A 26 53.62 15.85 24.01
C SER A 26 53.32 15.17 22.66
N GLU A 27 54.22 14.27 22.24
CA GLU A 27 54.06 13.43 21.05
C GLU A 27 52.93 12.41 21.24
N ALA A 28 52.87 11.74 22.40
CA ALA A 28 51.82 10.77 22.72
C ALA A 28 50.42 11.39 22.82
N VAL A 29 50.33 12.64 23.29
CA VAL A 29 49.06 13.39 23.30
C VAL A 29 48.61 13.74 21.88
N THR A 30 49.56 14.09 21.01
CA THR A 30 49.27 14.44 19.61
C THR A 30 48.80 13.22 18.83
N ASP A 31 49.47 12.08 18.98
CA ASP A 31 49.05 10.80 18.36
C ASP A 31 47.65 10.38 18.82
N ARG A 32 47.36 10.54 20.11
CA ARG A 32 46.02 10.23 20.65
C ARG A 32 44.95 11.14 20.06
N LYS A 33 45.23 12.43 19.87
CA LYS A 33 44.30 13.38 19.24
C LYS A 33 44.05 13.03 17.78
N VAL A 34 45.09 12.70 17.02
CA VAL A 34 44.96 12.22 15.63
C VAL A 34 44.10 10.97 15.61
N ARG A 35 44.35 10.01 16.51
CA ARG A 35 43.56 8.78 16.59
C ARG A 35 42.09 9.03 16.95
N ILE A 36 41.82 9.99 17.83
CA ILE A 36 40.44 10.38 18.18
C ILE A 36 39.76 10.97 16.95
N ALA A 37 40.39 11.92 16.25
CA ALA A 37 39.84 12.52 15.03
C ALA A 37 39.56 11.49 13.92
N GLU A 38 40.46 10.50 13.75
CA GLU A 38 40.23 9.38 12.82
C GLU A 38 39.02 8.53 13.21
N LEU A 39 38.81 8.30 14.50
CA LEU A 39 37.69 7.50 15.00
C LEU A 39 36.38 8.27 14.90
N GLU A 40 36.37 9.56 15.20
CA GLU A 40 35.24 10.46 15.02
C GLU A 40 34.81 10.48 13.54
N ALA A 41 35.75 10.70 12.62
CA ALA A 41 35.45 10.66 11.19
C ALA A 41 34.91 9.30 10.70
N LYS A 42 35.35 8.20 11.32
CA LYS A 42 34.80 6.85 11.03
C LYS A 42 33.41 6.64 11.62
N LEU A 43 33.12 7.25 12.77
CA LEU A 43 31.79 7.21 13.38
C LEU A 43 30.81 8.04 12.56
N ASP A 44 31.18 9.27 12.20
CA ASP A 44 30.35 10.14 11.35
C ASP A 44 29.98 9.45 10.04
N ARG A 45 30.97 8.83 9.38
CA ARG A 45 30.73 8.06 8.15
C ARG A 45 29.82 6.85 8.36
N ARG A 46 29.87 6.22 9.53
CA ARG A 46 28.97 5.10 9.85
C ARG A 46 27.55 5.58 10.12
N ASP A 47 27.40 6.70 10.81
CA ASP A 47 26.10 7.28 11.12
C ASP A 47 25.39 7.74 9.83
N GLU A 48 26.13 8.32 8.88
CA GLU A 48 25.64 8.61 7.53
C GLU A 48 25.13 7.34 6.81
N LEU A 49 25.92 6.25 6.83
CA LEU A 49 25.55 4.98 6.21
C LEU A 49 24.35 4.32 6.89
N LEU A 50 24.20 4.48 8.21
CA LEU A 50 23.03 3.96 8.94
C LEU A 50 21.78 4.76 8.57
N ALA A 51 21.86 6.08 8.53
CA ALA A 51 20.75 6.93 8.11
C ALA A 51 20.29 6.62 6.67
N GLU A 52 21.22 6.40 5.74
CA GLU A 52 20.89 5.99 4.37
C GLU A 52 20.18 4.62 4.34
N ARG A 53 20.64 3.66 5.14
CA ARG A 53 20.03 2.33 5.23
C ARG A 53 18.64 2.38 5.83
N ASP A 54 18.43 3.15 6.88
CA ASP A 54 17.13 3.28 7.54
C ASP A 54 16.11 3.90 6.58
N ALA A 55 16.49 4.95 5.84
CA ALA A 55 15.64 5.54 4.80
C ALA A 55 15.28 4.52 3.71
N ARG A 56 16.24 3.70 3.27
CA ARG A 56 15.99 2.64 2.28
C ARG A 56 15.08 1.54 2.83
N ILE A 57 15.22 1.16 4.09
CA ILE A 57 14.36 0.17 4.75
C ILE A 57 12.92 0.71 4.79
N GLU A 58 12.73 1.95 5.22
CA GLU A 58 11.40 2.57 5.26
C GLU A 58 10.74 2.61 3.87
N GLU A 59 11.50 2.96 2.82
CA GLU A 59 11.01 2.93 1.45
C GLU A 59 10.58 1.51 1.01
N LEU A 60 11.42 0.51 1.31
CA LEU A 60 11.15 -0.88 0.98
C LEU A 60 9.94 -1.43 1.75
N GLU A 61 9.81 -1.11 3.03
CA GLU A 61 8.68 -1.50 3.86
C GLU A 61 7.38 -0.87 3.36
N ALA A 62 7.39 0.42 3.01
CA ALA A 62 6.27 1.09 2.36
C ALA A 62 5.94 0.46 1.00
N GLY A 63 6.96 0.04 0.23
CA GLY A 63 6.78 -0.70 -1.02
C GLY A 63 6.12 -2.07 -0.81
N VAL A 64 6.57 -2.83 0.19
CA VAL A 64 6.03 -4.14 0.55
C VAL A 64 4.60 -4.01 1.06
N ALA A 65 4.31 -3.03 1.93
CA ALA A 65 2.96 -2.76 2.41
C ALA A 65 2.00 -2.48 1.25
N ARG A 66 2.35 -1.57 0.34
CA ARG A 66 1.56 -1.28 -0.87
C ARG A 66 1.35 -2.50 -1.78
N ARG A 67 2.35 -3.37 -1.90
CA ARG A 67 2.22 -4.62 -2.69
C ARG A 67 1.30 -5.63 -1.99
N ARG A 68 1.44 -5.80 -0.68
CA ARG A 68 0.57 -6.66 0.12
C ARG A 68 -0.87 -6.18 0.06
N ASP A 69 -1.11 -4.88 0.20
CA ASP A 69 -2.46 -4.32 0.10
C ASP A 69 -3.10 -4.55 -1.27
N ARG A 70 -2.34 -4.40 -2.37
CA ARG A 70 -2.82 -4.75 -3.71
C ARG A 70 -3.14 -6.22 -3.88
N GLN A 71 -2.33 -7.11 -3.30
CA GLN A 71 -2.59 -8.56 -3.34
C GLN A 71 -3.78 -8.98 -2.47
N ARG A 72 -4.14 -8.16 -1.48
CA ARG A 72 -5.25 -8.39 -0.54
C ARG A 72 -6.59 -7.85 -1.00
N ALA A 73 -6.60 -6.90 -1.93
CA ALA A 73 -7.84 -6.42 -2.50
C ALA A 73 -8.55 -7.55 -3.27
N PRO A 74 -9.89 -7.52 -3.37
CA PRO A 74 -10.59 -8.34 -4.35
C PRO A 74 -9.96 -8.13 -5.74
N ARG A 75 -9.99 -9.14 -6.60
CA ARG A 75 -9.49 -9.01 -7.96
C ARG A 75 -10.60 -9.37 -8.93
N ILE A 76 -10.98 -8.44 -9.80
CA ILE A 76 -11.82 -8.74 -10.95
C ILE A 76 -10.96 -9.52 -11.95
N ASN A 77 -11.47 -10.65 -12.42
CA ASN A 77 -10.80 -11.49 -13.41
C ASN A 77 -11.43 -11.35 -14.80
N ALA A 78 -12.75 -11.15 -14.84
CA ALA A 78 -13.49 -10.89 -16.06
C ALA A 78 -14.81 -10.18 -15.77
N VAL A 79 -15.20 -9.30 -16.70
CA VAL A 79 -16.54 -8.70 -16.78
C VAL A 79 -17.11 -8.97 -18.17
N GLY A 80 -18.39 -9.33 -18.22
CA GLY A 80 -19.09 -9.61 -19.48
C GLY A 80 -20.58 -9.27 -19.39
N ILE A 81 -21.18 -9.03 -20.54
CA ILE A 81 -22.65 -8.99 -20.68
C ILE A 81 -23.08 -10.40 -21.03
N VAL A 82 -24.08 -10.90 -20.34
CA VAL A 82 -24.64 -12.23 -20.59
C VAL A 82 -26.12 -12.11 -20.88
N ASP A 83 -26.66 -13.04 -21.67
CA ASP A 83 -28.11 -13.13 -21.89
C ASP A 83 -28.83 -13.60 -20.62
N ARG A 84 -28.22 -14.54 -19.89
CA ARG A 84 -28.78 -15.21 -18.73
C ARG A 84 -27.67 -15.58 -17.74
N TRP A 85 -28.05 -15.73 -16.48
CA TRP A 85 -27.15 -16.17 -15.41
C TRP A 85 -27.78 -17.32 -14.65
N ASP A 86 -27.28 -18.53 -14.85
CA ASP A 86 -27.79 -19.73 -14.17
C ASP A 86 -26.66 -20.48 -13.42
N ARG A 87 -25.38 -20.32 -13.81
CA ARG A 87 -24.27 -21.09 -13.24
C ARG A 87 -22.94 -20.30 -13.18
N ILE A 88 -22.07 -20.74 -12.27
CA ILE A 88 -20.64 -20.37 -12.28
C ILE A 88 -20.00 -20.88 -13.59
N GLY A 89 -19.30 -20.01 -14.32
CA GLY A 89 -18.67 -20.19 -15.63
C GLY A 89 -19.28 -19.30 -16.72
N ASP A 90 -20.48 -18.76 -16.49
CA ASP A 90 -21.30 -18.13 -17.54
C ASP A 90 -20.66 -16.86 -18.14
N VAL A 91 -19.78 -16.15 -17.41
CA VAL A 91 -19.11 -14.91 -17.88
C VAL A 91 -18.32 -15.15 -19.17
N VAL A 92 -17.67 -16.31 -19.27
CA VAL A 92 -16.79 -16.64 -20.40
C VAL A 92 -17.57 -17.41 -21.48
N GLU A 93 -18.53 -18.24 -21.10
CA GLU A 93 -19.21 -19.16 -22.02
C GLU A 93 -20.40 -18.54 -22.77
N ARG A 94 -21.12 -17.59 -22.16
CA ARG A 94 -22.40 -17.06 -22.69
C ARG A 94 -22.40 -15.55 -22.87
N ARG A 95 -21.21 -15.00 -23.12
CA ARG A 95 -21.07 -13.57 -23.38
C ARG A 95 -21.83 -13.19 -24.65
N ILE A 96 -22.64 -12.14 -24.55
CA ILE A 96 -23.31 -11.51 -25.69
C ILE A 96 -22.66 -10.15 -26.00
N ASP A 97 -22.79 -9.73 -27.26
CA ASP A 97 -22.17 -8.50 -27.75
C ASP A 97 -23.06 -7.27 -27.56
N ALA A 98 -24.37 -7.44 -27.43
CA ALA A 98 -25.34 -6.35 -27.30
C ALA A 98 -26.55 -6.77 -26.45
N VAL A 99 -27.13 -5.81 -25.73
CA VAL A 99 -28.36 -6.02 -24.97
C VAL A 99 -29.56 -5.91 -25.91
N PRO A 100 -30.44 -6.92 -25.97
CA PRO A 100 -31.65 -6.85 -26.79
C PRO A 100 -32.60 -5.73 -26.33
N PRO A 101 -33.36 -5.12 -27.25
CA PRO A 101 -34.35 -4.10 -26.91
C PRO A 101 -35.41 -4.68 -25.97
N GLY A 102 -35.75 -3.93 -24.91
CA GLY A 102 -36.74 -4.35 -23.93
C GLY A 102 -36.19 -5.25 -22.82
N GLU A 103 -34.94 -5.68 -22.90
CA GLU A 103 -34.29 -6.50 -21.87
C GLU A 103 -33.36 -5.69 -20.96
N PRO A 104 -33.29 -6.02 -19.66
CA PRO A 104 -32.29 -5.42 -18.79
C PRO A 104 -30.89 -5.96 -19.11
N ALA A 105 -29.88 -5.10 -18.96
CA ALA A 105 -28.49 -5.52 -19.07
C ALA A 105 -28.08 -6.38 -17.87
N ARG A 106 -27.58 -7.58 -18.12
CA ARG A 106 -27.02 -8.46 -17.07
C ARG A 106 -25.50 -8.42 -17.17
N ILE A 107 -24.88 -7.70 -16.23
CA ILE A 107 -23.43 -7.56 -16.15
C ILE A 107 -22.92 -8.62 -15.18
N ALA A 108 -22.30 -9.65 -15.74
CA ALA A 108 -21.70 -10.71 -14.97
C ALA A 108 -20.24 -10.37 -14.62
N VAL A 109 -19.86 -10.67 -13.38
CA VAL A 109 -18.57 -10.30 -12.80
C VAL A 109 -17.95 -11.55 -12.18
N ASN A 110 -16.80 -11.94 -12.71
CA ASN A 110 -15.95 -12.96 -12.13
C ASN A 110 -14.84 -12.28 -11.33
N PHE A 111 -14.65 -12.73 -10.09
CA PHE A 111 -13.63 -12.19 -9.20
C PHE A 111 -13.05 -13.22 -8.26
N THR A 112 -11.82 -12.97 -7.80
CA THR A 112 -11.16 -13.75 -6.76
C THR A 112 -11.09 -12.92 -5.49
N TYR A 113 -11.45 -13.53 -4.36
CA TYR A 113 -11.32 -12.94 -3.05
C TYR A 113 -10.43 -13.80 -2.17
N ARG A 114 -9.36 -13.21 -1.63
CA ARG A 114 -8.48 -13.90 -0.68
C ARG A 114 -8.72 -13.36 0.72
N ARG A 115 -9.16 -14.24 1.62
CA ARG A 115 -9.29 -13.91 3.04
C ARG A 115 -7.93 -14.05 3.70
N ASP A 116 -7.35 -12.91 4.10
CA ASP A 116 -6.01 -12.88 4.68
C ASP A 116 -5.99 -13.09 6.20
N ARG A 117 -7.15 -13.13 6.86
CA ARG A 117 -7.25 -13.39 8.30
C ARG A 117 -8.64 -13.90 8.69
N PRO A 118 -8.76 -14.82 9.65
CA PRO A 118 -9.95 -14.81 10.50
C PRO A 118 -10.03 -13.39 11.07
N THR A 119 -11.14 -12.72 10.80
CA THR A 119 -11.42 -11.41 11.38
C THR A 119 -11.20 -11.49 12.89
N ASP A 120 -10.44 -10.55 13.46
CA ASP A 120 -10.30 -10.43 14.93
C ASP A 120 -11.66 -10.19 15.62
N THR A 121 -12.71 -9.95 14.82
CA THR A 121 -14.12 -10.03 15.20
C THR A 121 -14.64 -11.45 14.96
N PRO A 122 -14.87 -12.24 16.02
CA PRO A 122 -15.62 -13.49 15.94
C PRO A 122 -17.00 -13.21 15.34
N GLY A 123 -17.40 -13.97 14.32
CA GLY A 123 -18.73 -13.86 13.70
C GLY A 123 -18.86 -12.88 12.53
N SER A 124 -17.79 -12.20 12.09
CA SER A 124 -17.84 -11.41 10.86
C SER A 124 -17.77 -12.33 9.63
N THR A 125 -18.89 -12.47 8.92
CA THR A 125 -18.94 -13.12 7.61
C THR A 125 -18.27 -12.21 6.58
N PRO A 126 -17.24 -12.67 5.86
CA PRO A 126 -16.61 -11.87 4.81
C PRO A 126 -17.67 -11.49 3.76
N ALA A 127 -17.64 -10.24 3.31
CA ALA A 127 -18.61 -9.77 2.33
C ALA A 127 -17.99 -8.78 1.35
N VAL A 128 -18.43 -8.86 0.10
CA VAL A 128 -17.99 -8.01 -1.00
C VAL A 128 -19.18 -7.24 -1.55
N GLY A 129 -19.03 -5.93 -1.69
CA GLY A 129 -19.92 -5.08 -2.45
C GLY A 129 -19.49 -5.07 -3.91
N VAL A 130 -20.42 -5.29 -4.82
CA VAL A 130 -20.22 -5.19 -6.27
C VAL A 130 -21.06 -4.03 -6.76
N VAL A 131 -20.43 -3.09 -7.45
CA VAL A 131 -21.12 -1.90 -7.98
C VAL A 131 -20.85 -1.81 -9.48
N ALA A 132 -21.92 -1.81 -10.27
CA ALA A 132 -21.86 -1.48 -11.69
C ALA A 132 -22.31 -0.03 -11.90
N ARG A 133 -21.55 0.72 -12.69
CA ARG A 133 -21.87 2.09 -13.11
C ARG A 133 -21.98 2.12 -14.62
N LEU A 134 -23.04 2.74 -15.14
CA LEU A 134 -23.17 3.00 -16.56
C LEU A 134 -22.77 4.43 -16.86
N LEU A 135 -21.87 4.59 -17.82
CA LEU A 135 -21.39 5.87 -18.31
C LEU A 135 -21.68 5.99 -19.81
N THR A 136 -21.87 7.21 -20.31
CA THR A 136 -21.78 7.50 -21.74
C THR A 136 -20.33 7.33 -22.24
N LEU A 137 -20.13 7.31 -23.56
CA LEU A 137 -18.77 7.36 -24.15
C LEU A 137 -17.99 8.61 -23.75
N GLU A 138 -18.69 9.70 -23.41
CA GLU A 138 -18.10 10.94 -22.90
C GLU A 138 -17.78 10.87 -21.39
N GLY A 139 -18.08 9.74 -20.73
CA GLY A 139 -17.80 9.51 -19.31
C GLY A 139 -18.87 10.03 -18.36
N PHE A 140 -19.98 10.57 -18.85
CA PHE A 140 -21.08 11.03 -17.99
C PHE A 140 -21.80 9.86 -17.35
N ARG A 141 -21.92 9.89 -16.02
CA ARG A 141 -22.61 8.84 -15.27
C ARG A 141 -24.12 8.94 -15.47
N ILE A 142 -24.69 7.83 -15.89
CA ILE A 142 -26.12 7.68 -16.12
C ILE A 142 -26.77 6.92 -14.96
N GLU A 143 -26.11 5.84 -14.50
CA GLU A 143 -26.71 4.94 -13.51
C GLU A 143 -25.66 4.31 -12.59
N ARG A 144 -26.06 3.93 -11.38
CA ARG A 144 -25.27 3.16 -10.43
C ARG A 144 -26.14 2.11 -9.75
N VAL A 145 -25.79 0.83 -9.92
CA VAL A 145 -26.46 -0.30 -9.27
C VAL A 145 -25.44 -1.08 -8.46
N GLY A 146 -25.80 -1.49 -7.25
CA GLY A 146 -24.92 -2.22 -6.35
C GLY A 146 -25.59 -3.42 -5.70
N ARG A 147 -24.78 -4.42 -5.35
CA ARG A 147 -25.21 -5.62 -4.64
C ARG A 147 -24.17 -6.02 -3.59
N ARG A 148 -24.64 -6.52 -2.45
CA ARG A 148 -23.80 -7.17 -1.43
C ARG A 148 -23.78 -8.68 -1.67
N ILE A 149 -22.60 -9.28 -1.52
CA ILE A 149 -22.38 -10.73 -1.57
C ILE A 149 -21.72 -11.14 -0.26
N ASP A 150 -22.40 -11.98 0.51
CA ASP A 150 -21.80 -12.64 1.66
C ASP A 150 -21.02 -13.87 1.16
N LEU A 151 -19.74 -13.94 1.50
CA LEU A 151 -18.84 -15.01 1.11
C LEU A 151 -18.81 -16.08 2.20
N SER A 152 -18.86 -17.36 1.81
CA SER A 152 -18.78 -18.45 2.79
C SER A 152 -17.37 -18.55 3.37
N THR A 153 -17.27 -19.02 4.61
CA THR A 153 -16.05 -19.03 5.41
C THR A 153 -14.91 -19.88 4.83
N ASP A 154 -15.24 -20.90 4.03
CA ASP A 154 -14.29 -21.86 3.45
C ASP A 154 -13.70 -21.43 2.10
N SER A 155 -14.06 -20.24 1.63
CA SER A 155 -13.86 -19.82 0.23
C SER A 155 -12.61 -18.96 0.00
N ALA A 156 -11.64 -18.99 0.92
CA ALA A 156 -10.42 -18.17 0.81
C ALA A 156 -9.62 -18.51 -0.47
N GLY A 157 -9.55 -17.57 -1.41
CA GLY A 157 -8.87 -17.76 -2.70
C GLY A 157 -9.72 -18.48 -3.75
N SER A 158 -11.01 -18.69 -3.49
CA SER A 158 -11.92 -19.26 -4.47
C SER A 158 -12.35 -18.25 -5.54
N LEU A 159 -12.74 -18.79 -6.69
CA LEU A 159 -13.35 -18.04 -7.76
C LEU A 159 -14.81 -17.76 -7.38
N HIS A 160 -15.20 -16.50 -7.42
CA HIS A 160 -16.57 -16.07 -7.19
C HIS A 160 -17.11 -15.45 -8.47
N GLU A 161 -18.39 -15.66 -8.69
CA GLU A 161 -19.07 -15.03 -9.80
C GLU A 161 -20.44 -14.52 -9.36
N THR A 162 -20.83 -13.40 -9.94
CA THR A 162 -22.10 -12.75 -9.64
C THR A 162 -22.64 -12.03 -10.85
N VAL A 163 -23.91 -11.62 -10.78
CA VAL A 163 -24.55 -10.78 -11.78
C VAL A 163 -25.17 -9.55 -11.12
N VAL A 164 -24.98 -8.41 -11.78
CA VAL A 164 -25.68 -7.15 -11.50
C VAL A 164 -26.58 -6.85 -12.69
N THR A 165 -27.88 -6.73 -12.41
CA THR A 165 -28.88 -6.39 -13.43
C THR A 165 -29.12 -4.90 -13.43
N VAL A 166 -29.01 -4.27 -14.59
CA VAL A 166 -29.27 -2.85 -14.78
C VAL A 166 -30.40 -2.68 -15.77
N ASP A 167 -31.45 -1.96 -15.38
CA ASP A 167 -32.53 -1.61 -16.29
C ASP A 167 -32.07 -0.51 -17.26
N VAL A 168 -31.81 -0.94 -18.51
CA VAL A 168 -31.35 -0.08 -19.59
C VAL A 168 -32.46 0.38 -20.53
N ASN A 169 -33.69 -0.11 -20.35
CA ASN A 169 -34.82 0.21 -21.22
C ASN A 169 -35.22 1.69 -21.20
N ARG A 170 -34.82 2.41 -20.15
CA ARG A 170 -35.02 3.86 -20.02
C ARG A 170 -33.93 4.70 -20.70
N PHE A 171 -32.90 4.07 -21.25
CA PHE A 171 -31.81 4.77 -21.93
C PHE A 171 -32.00 4.72 -23.45
N PRO A 172 -31.57 5.75 -24.18
CA PRO A 172 -31.53 5.70 -25.64
C PRO A 172 -30.72 4.52 -26.16
N THR A 173 -31.09 3.99 -27.32
CA THR A 173 -30.23 3.06 -28.08
C THR A 173 -28.86 3.71 -28.31
N GLY A 174 -27.78 2.97 -28.03
CA GLY A 174 -26.43 3.51 -28.09
C GLY A 174 -25.39 2.61 -27.43
N THR A 175 -24.13 3.06 -27.43
CA THR A 175 -23.04 2.36 -26.73
C THR A 175 -22.72 3.07 -25.42
N TYR A 176 -22.69 2.30 -24.34
CA TYR A 176 -22.35 2.76 -23.00
C TYR A 176 -21.08 2.06 -22.50
N ILE A 177 -20.49 2.61 -21.44
CA ILE A 177 -19.37 1.99 -20.73
C ILE A 177 -19.91 1.50 -19.38
N ALA A 178 -19.90 0.18 -19.18
CA ALA A 178 -20.18 -0.41 -17.88
C ALA A 178 -18.89 -0.55 -17.09
N VAL A 179 -18.78 0.14 -15.96
CA VAL A 179 -17.63 0.09 -15.06
C VAL A 179 -18.01 -0.67 -13.80
N VAL A 180 -17.25 -1.71 -13.46
CA VAL A 180 -17.49 -2.54 -12.29
C VAL A 180 -16.44 -2.28 -11.22
N GLU A 181 -16.89 -2.05 -9.99
CA GLU A 181 -16.06 -1.89 -8.81
C GLU A 181 -16.40 -2.98 -7.78
N LEU A 182 -15.37 -3.53 -7.15
CA LEU A 182 -15.51 -4.42 -6.00
C LEU A 182 -14.98 -3.75 -4.74
N THR A 183 -15.68 -3.94 -3.63
CA THR A 183 -15.25 -3.44 -2.32
C THR A 183 -15.37 -4.55 -1.29
N ASP A 184 -14.27 -4.88 -0.61
CA ASP A 184 -14.32 -5.67 0.61
C ASP A 184 -15.00 -4.83 1.70
N LEU A 185 -16.18 -5.26 2.14
CA LEU A 185 -16.99 -4.51 3.10
C LEU A 185 -16.47 -4.63 4.54
N VAL A 186 -15.54 -5.54 4.79
CA VAL A 186 -14.89 -5.71 6.11
C VAL A 186 -13.65 -4.85 6.20
N SER A 187 -12.78 -4.90 5.19
CA SER A 187 -11.51 -4.15 5.20
C SER A 187 -11.61 -2.76 4.56
N GLY A 188 -12.71 -2.45 3.86
CA GLY A 188 -12.88 -1.21 3.09
C GLY A 188 -12.03 -1.13 1.82
N ARG A 189 -11.23 -2.15 1.51
CA ARG A 189 -10.36 -2.17 0.33
C ARG A 189 -11.19 -2.34 -0.94
N SER A 190 -10.91 -1.54 -1.95
CA SER A 190 -11.55 -1.66 -3.26
C SER A 190 -10.59 -2.14 -4.34
N ALA A 191 -11.16 -2.84 -5.32
CA ALA A 191 -10.51 -3.24 -6.55
C ALA A 191 -10.99 -2.33 -7.68
N SER A 192 -10.06 -1.86 -8.50
CA SER A 192 -10.35 -0.88 -9.56
C SER A 192 -10.98 -1.49 -10.80
N ASN A 193 -12.13 -0.92 -11.17
CA ASN A 193 -12.71 -0.66 -12.49
C ASN A 193 -12.21 -1.52 -13.66
N GLU A 194 -12.82 -2.68 -13.87
CA GLU A 194 -12.90 -3.21 -15.23
C GLU A 194 -14.07 -2.53 -15.95
N SER A 195 -13.83 -2.16 -17.21
CA SER A 195 -14.84 -1.57 -18.08
C SER A 195 -15.10 -2.44 -19.30
N ILE A 196 -16.36 -2.50 -19.69
CA ILE A 196 -16.78 -3.13 -20.93
C ILE A 196 -17.70 -2.18 -21.70
N LEU A 197 -17.68 -2.29 -23.03
CA LEU A 197 -18.67 -1.64 -23.87
C LEU A 197 -20.00 -2.39 -23.73
N LEU A 198 -21.07 -1.62 -23.61
CA LEU A 198 -22.45 -2.07 -23.47
C LEU A 198 -23.27 -1.45 -24.59
N PRO A 199 -23.39 -2.11 -25.76
CA PRO A 199 -24.32 -1.73 -26.79
C PRO A 199 -25.74 -2.05 -26.31
N VAL A 200 -26.61 -1.04 -26.30
CA VAL A 200 -28.04 -1.15 -26.01
C VAL A 200 -28.77 -0.93 -27.33
N GLY A 201 -29.48 -1.97 -27.79
CA GLY A 201 -30.24 -2.01 -29.05
C GLY A 201 -31.64 -1.43 -28.92
#